data_AF-A0A0S1AZC8-F1
#
_entry.id   AF-A0A0S1AZC8-F1
#
_cell.length_a   1.000
_cell.length_b   1.000
_cell.length_c   1.000
_cell.angle_alpha   90.00
_cell.angle_beta   90.00
_cell.angle_gamma   90.00
#
_symmetry.space_group_name_H-M   'P 1'
#
loop_
_entity.id
_entity.type
_entity.pdbx_description
1 polymer ?
#
loop_
_entity_poly.entity_id
_entity_poly.type
_entity_poly.pdbx_seq_one_letter_code
_entity_poly.pdbx_strand_id
1 'polypeptide(L)' 'MSVPFDASLPLPPDDPDALLLEGLFQLAFSGETHGWEFKKIDEEVHARLLAAYAA' A
#
# COMPACT_ATOMS: atom_id res chain seq x y z
N MET A 1 -14.11 4.22 16.91
CA MET A 1 -14.71 3.21 16.03
C MET A 1 -13.69 2.89 14.96
N SER A 2 -12.96 1.78 15.09
CA SER A 2 -12.04 1.32 14.05
C SER A 2 -12.85 0.65 12.97
N VAL A 3 -12.87 1.22 11.77
CA VAL A 3 -13.46 0.52 10.61
C VAL A 3 -12.51 -0.62 10.25
N PRO A 4 -12.98 -1.88 10.17
CA PRO A 4 -12.17 -2.92 9.58
C PRO A 4 -11.96 -2.56 8.11
N PHE A 5 -10.75 -2.79 7.63
CA PHE A 5 -10.45 -2.75 6.21
C PHE A 5 -11.38 -3.76 5.50
N ASP A 6 -12.39 -3.26 4.78
CA ASP A 6 -13.38 -4.08 4.10
C ASP A 6 -12.92 -4.30 2.66
N ALA A 7 -12.22 -5.42 2.45
CA ALA A 7 -11.72 -5.88 1.15
C ALA A 7 -12.82 -6.12 0.09
N SER A 8 -14.09 -5.97 0.47
CA SER A 8 -15.27 -6.18 -0.38
C SER A 8 -15.72 -4.93 -1.13
N LEU A 9 -15.17 -3.76 -0.80
CA LEU A 9 -15.47 -2.52 -1.51
C LEU A 9 -14.81 -2.54 -2.89
N PRO A 10 -15.55 -2.28 -3.99
CA PRO A 10 -14.94 -2.12 -5.29
C PRO A 10 -14.07 -0.86 -5.27
N LEU A 11 -12.77 -1.04 -5.09
CA LEU A 11 -11.78 0.00 -5.34
C LEU A 11 -11.96 0.46 -6.79
N PRO A 12 -11.90 1.78 -7.07
CA PRO A 12 -11.89 2.25 -8.44
C PRO A 12 -10.80 1.48 -9.21
N PRO A 13 -11.13 0.88 -10.38
CA PRO A 13 -10.33 -0.19 -10.99
C PRO A 13 -8.95 0.20 -11.52
N ASP A 14 -8.49 1.43 -11.31
CA ASP A 14 -7.31 1.98 -11.99
C ASP A 14 -6.46 2.93 -11.13
N ASP A 15 -6.53 2.84 -9.79
CA ASP A 15 -5.55 3.54 -8.95
C ASP A 15 -4.48 2.54 -8.43
N PRO A 16 -3.42 2.29 -9.22
CA PRO A 16 -2.36 1.37 -8.83
C PRO A 16 -1.60 1.85 -7.59
N ASP A 17 -1.67 3.14 -7.26
CA ASP A 17 -1.03 3.71 -6.06
C ASP A 17 -1.84 3.36 -4.81
N ALA A 18 -3.18 3.39 -4.91
CA ALA A 18 -4.07 2.97 -3.83
C ALA A 18 -3.86 1.48 -3.48
N LEU A 19 -3.75 0.61 -4.48
CA LEU A 19 -3.49 -0.83 -4.28
C LEU A 19 -2.12 -1.10 -3.63
N LEU A 20 -1.09 -0.35 -4.02
CA LEU A 20 0.24 -0.45 -3.43
C LEU A 20 0.26 -0.04 -1.96
N LEU A 21 -0.39 1.10 -1.64
CA LEU A 21 -0.50 1.59 -0.26
C LEU A 21 -1.30 0.63 0.63
N GLU A 22 -2.35 0.04 0.08
CA GLU A 22 -3.18 -0.94 0.76
C GLU A 22 -2.40 -2.24 1.08
N GLY A 23 -1.65 -2.76 0.10
CA GLY A 23 -0.77 -3.91 0.32
C GLY A 23 0.30 -3.64 1.37
N LEU A 24 0.91 -2.45 1.35
CA LEU A 24 1.89 -2.05 2.36
C LEU A 24 1.28 -1.98 3.75
N PHE A 25 0.07 -1.40 3.85
CA PHE A 25 -0.66 -1.27 5.10
C PHE A 25 -1.01 -2.64 5.69
N GLN A 26 -1.51 -3.58 4.89
CA GLN A 26 -1.88 -4.92 5.35
C GLN A 26 -0.67 -5.70 5.88
N LEU A 27 0.48 -5.60 5.20
CA LEU A 27 1.72 -6.25 5.64
C LEU A 27 2.26 -5.63 6.94
N ALA A 28 2.23 -4.30 7.05
CA ALA A 28 2.61 -3.61 8.28
C ALA A 28 1.69 -3.99 9.46
N PHE A 29 0.38 -4.02 9.20
CA PHE A 29 -0.63 -4.36 10.20
C PHE A 29 -0.52 -5.82 10.67
N SER A 30 -0.22 -6.74 9.75
CA SER A 30 0.00 -8.16 10.05
C SER A 30 1.34 -8.43 10.74
N GLY A 31 2.24 -7.43 10.82
CA GLY A 31 3.58 -7.57 11.38
C GLY A 31 4.60 -8.23 10.43
N GLU A 32 4.25 -8.39 9.17
CA GLU A 32 5.08 -9.03 8.13
C GLU A 32 6.06 -8.03 7.48
N THR A 33 6.63 -7.12 8.27
CA THR A 33 7.52 -6.06 7.79
C THR A 33 8.91 -6.53 7.37
N HIS A 34 9.26 -7.77 7.69
CA HIS A 34 10.57 -8.37 7.38
C HIS A 34 10.55 -9.22 6.10
N GLY A 35 9.38 -9.36 5.46
CA GLY A 35 9.20 -10.10 4.23
C GLY A 35 9.75 -9.36 3.01
N TRP A 36 10.15 -10.13 1.99
CA TRP A 36 10.58 -9.58 0.70
C TRP A 36 9.46 -8.80 -0.01
N GLU A 37 8.20 -9.19 0.23
CA GLU A 37 7.00 -8.52 -0.29
C GLU A 37 6.84 -7.11 0.29
N PHE A 38 7.00 -6.96 1.60
CA PHE A 38 6.94 -5.66 2.27
C PHE A 38 7.99 -4.71 1.69
N LYS A 39 9.24 -5.17 1.60
CA LYS A 39 10.33 -4.35 1.05
C LYS A 39 10.06 -3.91 -0.38
N LYS A 40 9.55 -4.81 -1.24
CA LYS A 40 9.25 -4.50 -2.63
C LYS A 40 8.14 -3.46 -2.77
N ILE A 41 7.08 -3.59 -1.98
CA ILE A 41 5.96 -2.65 -2.00
C ILE A 41 6.39 -1.30 -1.41
N ASP A 42 7.18 -1.30 -0.35
CA ASP A 42 7.73 -0.09 0.28
C ASP A 42 8.59 0.72 -0.70
N GLU A 43 9.51 0.06 -1.41
CA GLU A 43 10.37 0.68 -2.43
C GLU A 43 9.55 1.30 -3.57
N GLU A 44 8.53 0.60 -4.06
CA GLU A 44 7.66 1.07 -5.15
C GLU A 44 6.80 2.27 -4.70
N VAL A 45 6.17 2.20 -3.51
CA VAL A 45 5.41 3.31 -2.93
C VAL A 45 6.31 4.53 -2.75
N HIS A 46 7.50 4.34 -2.18
CA HIS A 46 8.46 5.41 -1.95
C HIS A 46 8.90 6.07 -3.26
N ALA A 47 9.20 5.28 -4.30
CA ALA A 47 9.58 5.80 -5.61
C ALA A 47 8.47 6.65 -6.24
N ARG A 48 7.21 6.21 -6.15
CA ARG A 48 6.06 6.93 -6.71
C ARG A 48 5.74 8.20 -5.94
N LEU A 49 5.79 8.16 -4.60
CA LEU A 49 5.66 9.35 -3.77
C LEU A 49 6.76 10.36 -4.07
N LEU A 50 8.01 9.91 -4.20
CA LEU A 50 9.11 10.78 -4.57
C LEU A 50 8.86 11.43 -5.95
N ALA A 51 8.41 10.66 -6.95
CA ALA A 51 8.08 11.20 -8.27
C ALA A 51 6.93 12.21 -8.25
N ALA A 52 5.90 11.98 -7.42
CA ALA A 52 4.73 12.85 -7.30
C ALA A 52 5.03 14.18 -6.60
N TYR A 53 5.92 14.16 -5.60
CA TYR A 53 6.24 15.33 -4.76
C TYR A 53 7.59 16.00 -5.09
N ALA A 54 8.42 15.43 -5.96
CA ALA A 54 9.66 16.06 -6.42
C ALA A 54 9.45 17.18 -7.46
N ALA A 55 8.21 17.60 -7.69
CA ALA A 55 7.82 18.67 -8.62
C ALA A 55 7.57 20.01 -7.90
#